data_AF-A0A7S0C4N2-F1
#
_entry.id   AF-A0A7S0C4N2-F1
#
_cell.length_a   1.000
_cell.length_b   1.000
_cell.length_c   1.000
_cell.angle_alpha   90.00
_cell.angle_beta   90.00
_cell.angle_gamma   90.00
#
_symmetry.space_group_name_H-M   'P 1'
#
loop_
_entity.id
_entity.type
_entity.pdbx_description
1 polymer ?
#
loop_
_entity_poly.entity_id
_entity_poly.type
_entity_poly.pdbx_seq_one_letter_code
_entity_poly.pdbx_strand_id
1 'polypeptide(L)'
;MEISVHRAHFNHTNYHADKKRYEIDRCWQLGSLLGVLGLVVIVFVEALQLWLSTSILLSWVMKSKYFFPTPNIPIRPAAMLSSMSGAPSDGGPLGQYGINIGPMIIGWVFRWLRGKLDIWMGGVLSRAYIRRKAERKEAKKQNMTEEEKAERKMAKAERKAERAAARDREVEEELQRYKWRAAQIAKMKEEELQRKEMN
;
A
#
# COMPACT_ATOMS: atom_id res chain seq x y z
N MET A 1 7.26 -12.59 36.19
CA MET A 1 7.66 -12.68 34.76
C MET A 1 7.32 -11.33 34.14
N GLU A 2 8.24 -10.38 34.27
CA GLU A 2 8.04 -9.00 33.86
C GLU A 2 8.24 -8.89 32.35
N ILE A 3 7.20 -8.44 31.64
CA ILE A 3 7.26 -8.14 30.22
C ILE A 3 7.82 -6.73 30.12
N SER A 4 9.15 -6.61 29.96
CA SER A 4 9.80 -5.36 29.59
C SER A 4 9.32 -4.92 28.21
N VAL A 5 8.33 -4.04 28.20
CA VAL A 5 7.90 -3.29 27.02
C VAL A 5 8.98 -2.26 26.71
N HIS A 6 10.02 -2.67 26.00
CA HIS A 6 10.95 -1.73 25.37
C HIS A 6 10.18 -0.96 24.29
N ARG A 7 9.70 0.22 24.68
CA ARG A 7 9.19 1.25 23.78
C ARG A 7 10.35 1.71 22.90
N ALA A 8 10.51 1.07 21.74
CA ALA A 8 11.48 1.49 20.74
C ALA A 8 11.12 2.90 20.28
N HIS A 9 12.02 3.85 20.52
CA HIS A 9 11.99 5.16 19.89
C HIS A 9 12.12 4.95 18.37
N PHE A 10 10.99 5.05 17.67
CA PHE A 10 10.87 4.85 16.24
C PHE A 10 11.49 6.07 15.52
N ASN A 11 12.81 6.05 15.35
CA ASN A 11 13.51 7.05 14.55
C ASN A 11 13.09 6.89 13.09
N HIS A 12 12.36 7.88 12.56
CA HIS A 12 11.82 7.89 11.20
C HIS A 12 12.89 7.69 10.09
N THR A 13 14.14 8.00 10.37
CA THR A 13 15.27 7.78 9.44
C THR A 13 15.61 6.30 9.26
N ASN A 14 15.48 5.48 10.31
CA ASN A 14 15.72 4.05 10.25
C ASN A 14 14.61 3.30 9.52
N TYR A 15 13.35 3.78 9.61
CA TYR A 15 12.21 3.17 8.93
C TYR A 15 12.41 3.04 7.41
N HIS A 16 12.99 4.07 6.78
CA HIS A 16 13.23 4.05 5.33
C HIS A 16 14.38 3.10 4.93
N ALA A 17 15.45 3.05 5.72
CA ALA A 17 16.58 2.16 5.49
C ALA A 17 16.19 0.69 5.72
N ASP A 18 15.46 0.41 6.80
CA ASP A 18 14.97 -0.93 7.13
C ASP A 18 13.95 -1.42 6.10
N LYS A 19 13.08 -0.53 5.60
CA LYS A 19 12.15 -0.87 4.51
C LYS A 19 12.89 -1.31 3.24
N LYS A 20 13.95 -0.61 2.84
CA LYS A 20 14.75 -0.98 1.65
C LYS A 20 15.49 -2.30 1.85
N ARG A 21 16.08 -2.52 3.03
CA ARG A 21 16.71 -3.80 3.37
C ARG A 21 15.71 -4.95 3.36
N TYR A 22 14.51 -4.74 3.90
CA TYR A 22 13.43 -5.72 3.89
C TYR A 22 12.93 -6.04 2.46
N GLU A 23 12.83 -5.04 1.59
CA GLU A 23 12.49 -5.23 0.17
C GLU A 23 13.56 -6.03 -0.59
N ILE A 24 14.84 -5.74 -0.35
CA ILE A 24 15.98 -6.47 -0.93
C ILE A 24 15.96 -7.93 -0.48
N ASP A 25 15.86 -8.17 0.83
CA ASP A 25 15.82 -9.52 1.39
C ASP A 25 14.61 -10.31 0.86
N ARG A 26 13.43 -9.67 0.74
CA ARG A 26 12.27 -10.29 0.08
C ARG A 26 12.54 -10.63 -1.39
N CYS A 27 13.17 -9.75 -2.15
CA CYS A 27 13.51 -10.00 -3.56
C CYS A 27 14.40 -11.25 -3.68
N TRP A 28 15.44 -11.34 -2.85
CA TRP A 28 16.33 -12.50 -2.80
C TRP A 28 15.61 -13.77 -2.36
N GLN A 29 14.79 -13.69 -1.31
CA GLN A 29 14.01 -14.84 -0.81
C GLN A 29 12.97 -15.34 -1.81
N LEU A 30 12.42 -14.46 -2.66
CA LEU A 30 11.42 -14.82 -3.67
C LEU A 30 12.04 -15.34 -4.97
N GLY A 31 13.36 -15.17 -5.19
CA GLY A 31 14.06 -15.65 -6.38
C GLY A 31 13.53 -15.08 -7.70
N SER A 32 12.82 -13.94 -7.65
CA SER A 32 12.19 -13.35 -8.83
C SER A 32 13.19 -12.53 -9.63
N LEU A 33 13.58 -13.02 -10.81
CA LEU A 33 14.44 -12.32 -11.78
C LEU A 33 13.96 -10.89 -12.08
N LEU A 34 12.64 -10.71 -12.21
CA LEU A 34 12.03 -9.39 -12.42
C LEU A 34 12.16 -8.48 -11.18
N GLY A 35 12.15 -9.05 -9.98
CA GLY A 35 12.39 -8.31 -8.73
C GLY A 35 13.85 -7.83 -8.64
N VAL A 36 14.80 -8.66 -9.04
CA VAL A 36 16.22 -8.30 -9.14
C VAL A 36 16.43 -7.21 -10.20
N LEU A 37 15.81 -7.35 -11.38
CA LEU A 37 15.85 -6.32 -12.43
C LEU A 37 15.33 -4.97 -11.91
N GLY A 38 14.19 -4.96 -11.21
CA GLY A 38 13.66 -3.73 -10.60
C GLY A 38 14.63 -3.08 -9.61
N LEU A 39 15.33 -3.90 -8.83
CA LEU A 39 16.34 -3.43 -7.87
C LEU A 39 17.54 -2.80 -8.58
N VAL A 40 18.02 -3.42 -9.66
CA VAL A 40 19.09 -2.88 -10.51
C VAL A 40 18.69 -1.54 -11.12
N VAL A 41 17.44 -1.42 -11.62
CA VAL A 41 16.94 -0.15 -12.18
C VAL A 41 16.88 0.95 -11.13
N ILE A 42 16.48 0.65 -9.90
CA ILE A 42 16.49 1.64 -8.81
C ILE A 42 17.91 2.11 -8.50
N VAL A 43 18.85 1.19 -8.36
CA VAL A 43 20.27 1.53 -8.13
C VAL A 43 20.80 2.38 -9.28
N PHE A 44 20.45 2.06 -10.52
CA PHE A 44 20.85 2.83 -11.69
C PHE A 44 20.25 4.26 -11.67
N VAL A 45 18.99 4.41 -11.28
CA VAL A 45 18.36 5.74 -11.12
C VAL A 45 19.03 6.55 -10.02
N GLU A 46 19.36 5.94 -8.88
CA GLU A 46 20.07 6.61 -7.80
C GLU A 46 21.49 7.01 -8.22
N ALA A 47 22.19 6.15 -8.96
CA ALA A 47 23.50 6.44 -9.53
C ALA A 47 23.44 7.60 -10.54
N LEU A 48 22.41 7.64 -11.41
CA LEU A 48 22.19 8.76 -12.32
C LEU A 48 21.88 10.06 -11.57
N GLN A 49 21.09 9.99 -10.50
CA GLN A 49 20.79 11.16 -9.69
C GLN A 49 22.05 11.69 -9.00
N LEU A 50 22.87 10.81 -8.41
CA LEU A 50 24.15 11.18 -7.82
C LEU A 50 25.10 11.73 -8.88
N TRP A 51 25.18 11.09 -10.05
CA TRP A 51 25.96 11.57 -11.19
C TRP A 51 25.57 12.98 -11.62
N LEU A 52 24.27 13.27 -11.73
CA LEU A 52 23.77 14.60 -12.09
C LEU A 52 24.04 15.63 -10.98
N SER A 53 23.89 15.26 -9.71
CA SER A 53 24.25 16.15 -8.59
C SER A 53 25.74 16.46 -8.55
N THR A 54 26.60 15.44 -8.69
CA THR A 54 28.06 15.59 -8.80
C THR A 54 28.44 16.43 -10.02
N SER A 55 27.72 16.26 -11.13
CA SER A 55 27.91 17.05 -12.34
C SER A 55 27.61 18.54 -12.10
N ILE A 56 26.52 18.87 -11.43
CA ILE A 56 26.17 20.27 -11.09
C ILE A 56 27.21 20.87 -10.14
N LEU A 57 27.67 20.10 -9.13
CA LEU A 57 28.73 20.51 -8.22
C LEU A 57 30.06 20.75 -8.95
N LEU A 58 30.45 19.86 -9.87
CA LEU A 58 31.64 20.05 -10.69
C LEU A 58 31.51 21.23 -11.64
N SER A 59 30.30 21.55 -12.14
CA SER A 59 30.06 22.72 -13.00
C SER A 59 30.39 24.05 -12.30
N TRP A 60 30.26 24.09 -10.98
CA TRP A 60 30.68 25.24 -10.17
C TRP A 60 32.21 25.35 -10.03
N VAL A 61 32.91 24.21 -9.99
CA VAL A 61 34.37 24.15 -9.81
C VAL A 61 35.11 24.27 -11.15
N MET A 62 34.55 23.70 -12.21
CA MET A 62 35.11 23.70 -13.56
C MET A 62 34.20 24.49 -14.50
N LYS A 63 34.66 25.67 -14.93
CA LYS A 63 34.03 26.50 -15.98
C LYS A 63 34.11 25.88 -17.40
N SER A 64 34.02 24.55 -17.52
CA SER A 64 34.08 23.87 -18.81
C SER A 64 32.68 23.74 -19.42
N LYS A 65 32.47 24.38 -20.57
CA LYS A 65 31.20 24.43 -21.31
C LYS A 65 30.74 23.07 -21.87
N TYR A 66 31.64 22.07 -21.91
CA TYR A 66 31.42 20.79 -22.57
C TYR A 66 31.13 19.62 -21.63
N PHE A 67 31.37 19.76 -20.33
CA PHE A 67 31.18 18.67 -19.37
C PHE A 67 29.73 18.55 -18.86
N PHE A 68 28.89 19.58 -19.07
CA PHE A 68 27.55 19.64 -18.49
C PHE A 68 26.48 19.93 -19.55
N PRO A 69 25.81 18.91 -20.10
CA PRO A 69 24.63 19.08 -20.94
C PRO A 69 23.41 19.42 -20.06
N THR A 70 23.53 20.41 -19.18
CA THR A 70 22.37 21.04 -18.57
C THR A 70 21.89 22.12 -19.54
N PRO A 71 20.71 21.97 -20.17
CA PRO A 71 20.13 23.05 -20.94
C PRO A 71 19.85 24.18 -19.96
N ASN A 72 20.72 25.19 -19.99
CA ASN A 72 20.53 26.41 -19.25
C ASN A 72 19.43 27.16 -19.99
N ILE A 73 18.17 26.91 -19.61
CA ILE A 73 17.01 27.67 -20.06
C ILE A 73 16.77 28.71 -18.98
N PRO A 74 17.47 29.86 -19.01
CA PRO A 74 17.22 30.93 -18.06
C PRO A 74 15.84 31.49 -18.34
N ILE A 75 14.85 31.14 -17.52
CA ILE A 75 13.60 31.91 -17.51
C ILE A 75 13.91 33.20 -16.75
N ARG A 76 13.82 34.31 -17.49
CA ARG A 76 14.02 35.67 -17.00
C ARG A 76 12.64 36.27 -16.75
N PRO A 77 12.03 36.09 -15.56
CA PRO A 77 10.68 36.59 -15.30
C PRO A 77 10.59 38.11 -15.48
N ALA A 78 11.65 38.86 -15.18
CA ALA A 78 11.72 40.30 -15.42
C ALA A 78 11.65 40.68 -16.91
N ALA A 79 12.25 39.88 -17.80
CA ALA A 79 12.18 40.10 -19.25
C ALA A 79 10.82 39.69 -19.83
N MET A 80 10.16 38.66 -19.26
CA MET A 80 8.79 38.31 -19.65
C MET A 80 7.78 39.39 -19.22
N LEU A 81 7.93 39.95 -18.02
CA LEU A 81 7.09 41.05 -17.54
C LEU A 81 7.32 42.34 -18.36
N SER A 82 8.57 42.69 -18.70
CA SER A 82 8.83 43.87 -19.55
C SER A 82 8.27 43.68 -20.96
N SER A 83 8.28 42.45 -21.50
CA SER A 83 7.70 42.13 -22.81
C SER A 83 6.17 42.18 -22.85
N MET A 84 5.48 41.91 -21.73
CA MET A 84 4.03 42.07 -21.61
C MET A 84 3.60 43.50 -21.27
N SER A 85 4.45 44.28 -20.58
CA SER A 85 4.11 45.64 -20.14
C SER A 85 4.59 46.76 -21.08
N GLY A 86 5.23 46.42 -22.21
CA GLY A 86 5.78 47.39 -23.16
C GLY A 86 6.95 48.23 -22.62
N ALA A 87 7.55 47.82 -21.49
CA ALA A 87 8.69 48.50 -20.90
C ALA A 87 10.01 48.06 -21.59
N PRO A 88 11.01 48.96 -21.72
CA PRO A 88 12.24 48.66 -22.44
C PRO A 88 12.89 47.37 -21.90
N SER A 89 13.38 46.53 -22.82
CA SER A 89 13.80 45.13 -22.64
C SER A 89 14.96 44.90 -21.66
N ASP A 90 15.41 45.92 -20.96
CA ASP A 90 16.52 45.87 -20.03
C ASP A 90 15.96 45.89 -18.61
N GLY A 91 15.58 44.69 -18.13
CA GLY A 91 14.97 44.44 -16.83
C GLY A 91 15.88 44.69 -15.62
N GLY A 92 16.63 45.81 -15.62
CA GLY A 92 17.54 46.23 -14.58
C GLY A 92 18.64 45.20 -14.23
N PRO A 93 19.39 45.41 -13.14
CA PRO A 93 20.40 44.47 -12.66
C PRO A 93 19.83 43.07 -12.29
N LEU A 94 18.50 42.93 -12.24
CA LEU A 94 17.79 41.68 -11.99
C LEU A 94 17.47 40.89 -13.28
N GLY A 95 17.49 41.51 -14.45
CA GLY A 95 17.32 40.84 -15.76
C GLY A 95 18.48 39.90 -16.12
N GLN A 96 19.60 40.02 -15.41
CA GLN A 96 20.76 39.12 -15.52
C GLN A 96 20.60 37.82 -14.71
N TYR A 97 19.67 37.78 -13.75
CA TYR A 97 19.39 36.60 -12.94
C TYR A 97 18.31 35.74 -13.62
N GLY A 98 18.75 34.72 -14.36
CA GLY A 98 17.86 33.65 -14.87
C GLY A 98 17.64 32.58 -13.81
N ILE A 99 16.39 32.21 -13.56
CA ILE A 99 16.10 31.04 -12.71
C ILE A 99 16.32 29.79 -13.57
N ASN A 100 17.23 28.92 -13.14
CA ASN A 100 17.51 27.66 -13.83
C ASN A 100 16.46 26.62 -13.46
N ILE A 101 15.54 26.36 -14.37
CA ILE A 101 14.44 25.41 -14.16
C ILE A 101 14.85 23.98 -14.55
N GLY A 102 15.95 23.82 -15.29
CA GLY A 102 16.50 22.51 -15.69
C GLY A 102 16.62 21.50 -14.53
N PRO A 103 17.32 21.83 -13.42
CA PRO A 103 17.43 20.95 -12.26
C PRO A 103 16.08 20.59 -11.63
N MET A 104 15.12 21.51 -11.67
CA MET A 104 13.79 21.33 -11.10
C MET A 104 12.94 20.36 -11.94
N ILE A 105 12.99 20.46 -13.27
CA ILE A 105 12.33 19.52 -14.19
C ILE A 105 12.94 18.13 -14.05
N ILE A 106 14.28 18.06 -14.03
CA ILE A 106 15.00 16.80 -13.86
C ILE A 106 14.59 16.13 -12.54
N GLY A 107 14.57 16.89 -11.43
CA GLY A 107 14.10 16.39 -10.14
C GLY A 107 12.65 15.90 -10.15
N TRP A 108 11.76 16.61 -10.86
CA TRP A 108 10.37 16.18 -11.03
C TRP A 108 10.25 14.87 -11.82
N VAL A 109 11.00 14.73 -12.92
CA VAL A 109 11.03 13.51 -13.75
C VAL A 109 11.54 12.32 -12.93
N PHE A 110 12.63 12.48 -12.17
CA PHE A 110 13.14 11.40 -11.31
C PHE A 110 12.15 11.01 -10.21
N ARG A 111 11.47 11.99 -9.62
CA ARG A 111 10.43 11.72 -8.61
C ARG A 111 9.26 10.93 -9.20
N TRP A 112 8.84 11.28 -10.41
CA TRP A 112 7.79 10.56 -11.14
C TRP A 112 8.23 9.14 -11.52
N LEU A 113 9.44 8.98 -12.07
CA LEU A 113 10.02 7.68 -12.40
C LEU A 113 10.11 6.77 -11.17
N ARG A 114 10.57 7.30 -10.04
CA ARG A 114 10.65 6.55 -8.78
C ARG A 114 9.28 6.06 -8.34
N GLY A 115 8.25 6.92 -8.38
CA GLY A 115 6.88 6.53 -8.05
C GLY A 115 6.35 5.42 -8.97
N LYS A 116 6.63 5.48 -10.26
CA LYS A 116 6.25 4.43 -11.22
C LYS A 116 6.98 3.11 -10.96
N LEU A 117 8.28 3.16 -10.66
CA LEU A 117 9.09 2.00 -10.33
C LEU A 117 8.62 1.32 -9.05
N ASP A 118 8.31 2.09 -8.00
CA ASP A 118 7.80 1.53 -6.74
C ASP A 118 6.45 0.80 -6.94
N ILE A 119 5.53 1.37 -7.73
CA ILE A 119 4.25 0.71 -8.08
C ILE A 119 4.49 -0.58 -8.86
N TRP A 120 5.37 -0.52 -9.87
CA TRP A 120 5.67 -1.68 -10.71
C TRP A 120 6.32 -2.80 -9.91
N MET A 121 7.33 -2.48 -9.08
CA MET A 121 7.96 -3.45 -8.18
C MET A 121 6.98 -4.04 -7.17
N GLY A 122 6.08 -3.22 -6.60
CA GLY A 122 5.04 -3.70 -5.70
C GLY A 122 4.15 -4.76 -6.36
N GLY A 123 3.79 -4.55 -7.63
CA GLY A 123 3.05 -5.51 -8.44
C GLY A 123 3.81 -6.81 -8.70
N VAL A 124 5.09 -6.71 -9.09
CA VAL A 124 5.96 -7.87 -9.36
C VAL A 124 6.17 -8.71 -8.09
N LEU A 125 6.49 -8.06 -6.97
CA LEU A 125 6.69 -8.72 -5.68
C LEU A 125 5.42 -9.37 -5.15
N SER A 126 4.26 -8.71 -5.30
CA SER A 126 2.97 -9.28 -4.93
C SER A 126 2.66 -10.55 -5.73
N ARG A 127 2.88 -10.54 -7.05
CA ARG A 127 2.70 -11.72 -7.91
C ARG A 127 3.65 -12.86 -7.53
N ALA A 128 4.92 -12.56 -7.29
CA ALA A 128 5.90 -13.56 -6.85
C ALA A 128 5.52 -14.17 -5.49
N TYR A 129 5.06 -13.35 -4.55
CA TYR A 129 4.61 -13.82 -3.25
C TYR A 129 3.36 -14.71 -3.36
N ILE A 130 2.37 -14.32 -4.16
CA ILE A 130 1.16 -15.13 -4.40
C ILE A 130 1.55 -16.49 -4.99
N ARG A 131 2.44 -16.50 -5.99
CA ARG A 131 2.95 -17.72 -6.63
C ARG A 131 3.62 -18.65 -5.62
N ARG A 132 4.59 -18.16 -4.85
CA ARG A 132 5.28 -18.97 -3.84
C ARG A 132 4.34 -19.46 -2.73
N LYS A 133 3.33 -18.66 -2.38
CA LYS A 133 2.29 -19.07 -1.42
C LYS A 133 1.40 -20.17 -1.99
N ALA A 134 1.08 -20.13 -3.28
CA ALA A 134 0.36 -21.20 -3.97
C ALA A 134 1.20 -22.49 -4.00
N GLU A 135 2.46 -22.40 -4.42
CA GLU A 135 3.40 -23.53 -4.45
C GLU A 135 3.58 -24.16 -3.06
N ARG A 136 3.73 -23.35 -1.99
CA ARG A 136 3.77 -23.86 -0.61
C ARG A 136 2.48 -24.56 -0.19
N LYS A 137 1.32 -24.09 -0.64
CA LYS A 137 0.04 -24.74 -0.35
C LYS A 137 -0.10 -26.04 -1.12
N GLU A 138 0.36 -26.10 -2.36
CA GLU A 138 0.37 -27.30 -3.19
C GLU A 138 1.33 -28.35 -2.64
N ALA A 139 2.55 -27.97 -2.27
CA ALA A 139 3.51 -28.84 -1.58
C ALA A 139 2.93 -29.38 -0.27
N LYS A 140 2.26 -28.54 0.53
CA LYS A 140 1.56 -29.00 1.74
C LYS A 140 0.43 -29.98 1.43
N LYS A 141 -0.31 -29.80 0.34
CA LYS A 141 -1.38 -30.73 -0.07
C LYS A 141 -0.84 -32.06 -0.58
N GLN A 142 0.30 -32.03 -1.26
CA GLN A 142 0.99 -33.23 -1.76
C GLN A 142 1.62 -34.02 -0.62
N ASN A 143 2.17 -33.34 0.39
CA ASN A 143 2.75 -33.97 1.58
C ASN A 143 1.71 -34.31 2.67
N MET A 144 0.44 -33.91 2.50
CA MET A 144 -0.64 -34.27 3.43
C MET A 144 -1.03 -35.71 3.17
N THR A 145 -0.86 -36.57 4.16
CA THR A 145 -1.29 -37.96 4.13
C THR A 145 -2.81 -38.04 3.90
N GLU A 146 -3.28 -39.11 3.27
CA GLU A 146 -4.71 -39.34 3.02
C GLU A 146 -5.52 -39.32 4.35
N GLU A 147 -4.92 -39.78 5.44
CA GLU A 147 -5.49 -39.75 6.80
C GLU A 147 -5.73 -38.31 7.31
N GLU A 148 -4.76 -37.41 7.21
CA GLU A 148 -4.93 -36.00 7.62
C GLU A 148 -6.01 -35.28 6.78
N LYS A 149 -6.14 -35.65 5.49
CA LYS A 149 -7.21 -35.12 4.64
C LYS A 149 -8.58 -35.62 5.07
N ALA A 150 -8.68 -36.88 5.49
CA ALA A 150 -9.92 -37.48 5.99
C ALA A 150 -10.32 -36.85 7.33
N GLU A 151 -9.40 -36.70 8.28
CA GLU A 151 -9.64 -36.03 9.56
C GLU A 151 -10.09 -34.59 9.39
N ARG A 152 -9.44 -33.83 8.50
CA ARG A 152 -9.88 -32.45 8.20
C ARG A 152 -11.27 -32.37 7.59
N LYS A 153 -11.65 -33.34 6.75
CA LYS A 153 -13.01 -33.41 6.19
C LYS A 153 -14.03 -33.74 7.29
N MET A 154 -13.70 -34.69 8.17
CA MET A 154 -14.55 -35.07 9.30
C MET A 154 -14.74 -33.91 10.27
N ALA A 155 -13.66 -33.26 10.71
CA ALA A 155 -13.74 -32.08 11.58
C ALA A 155 -14.52 -30.91 10.95
N LYS A 156 -14.45 -30.74 9.62
CA LYS A 156 -15.23 -29.73 8.91
C LYS A 156 -16.71 -30.10 8.79
N ALA A 157 -17.02 -31.39 8.62
CA ALA A 157 -18.39 -31.89 8.59
C ALA A 157 -19.04 -31.74 9.98
N GLU A 158 -18.31 -32.10 11.03
CA GLU A 158 -18.75 -31.95 12.42
C GLU A 158 -19.03 -30.49 12.78
N ARG A 159 -18.12 -29.56 12.47
CA ARG A 159 -18.35 -28.12 12.65
C ARG A 159 -19.54 -27.58 11.86
N LYS A 160 -19.87 -28.17 10.71
CA LYS A 160 -21.06 -27.79 9.94
C LYS A 160 -22.33 -28.34 10.58
N ALA A 161 -22.29 -29.59 11.05
CA ALA A 161 -23.41 -30.23 11.74
C ALA A 161 -23.73 -29.51 13.05
N GLU A 162 -22.72 -29.12 13.83
CA GLU A 162 -22.89 -28.34 15.06
C GLU A 162 -23.54 -26.98 14.79
N ARG A 163 -23.11 -26.27 13.73
CA ARG A 163 -23.72 -25.01 13.31
C ARG A 163 -25.16 -25.15 12.82
N ALA A 164 -25.49 -26.28 12.18
CA ALA A 164 -26.86 -26.56 11.77
C ALA A 164 -27.74 -26.84 13.00
N ALA A 165 -27.28 -27.70 13.91
CA ALA A 165 -27.97 -27.99 15.15
C ALA A 165 -28.17 -26.75 16.03
N ALA A 166 -27.21 -25.82 16.06
CA ALA A 166 -27.38 -24.54 16.76
C ALA A 166 -28.49 -23.68 16.14
N ARG A 167 -28.57 -23.61 14.80
CA ARG A 167 -29.64 -22.89 14.11
C ARG A 167 -31.01 -23.54 14.34
N ASP A 168 -31.08 -24.86 14.34
CA ASP A 168 -32.33 -25.57 14.59
C ASP A 168 -32.84 -25.30 16.02
N ARG A 169 -31.93 -25.24 17.01
CA ARG A 169 -32.26 -24.84 18.39
C ARG A 169 -32.75 -23.38 18.46
N GLU A 170 -32.09 -22.45 17.77
CA GLU A 170 -32.53 -21.05 17.71
C GLU A 170 -33.93 -20.92 17.12
N VAL A 171 -34.23 -21.64 16.03
CA VAL A 171 -35.55 -21.67 15.40
C VAL A 171 -36.61 -22.28 16.33
N GLU A 172 -36.27 -23.35 17.04
CA GLU A 172 -37.17 -24.00 17.99
C GLU A 172 -37.49 -23.09 19.18
N GLU A 173 -36.50 -22.40 19.72
CA GLU A 173 -36.69 -21.38 20.76
C GLU A 173 -37.58 -20.21 20.29
N GLU A 174 -37.39 -19.73 19.06
CA GLU A 174 -38.24 -18.69 18.49
C GLU A 174 -39.69 -19.15 18.33
N LEU A 175 -39.89 -20.40 17.88
CA LEU A 175 -41.22 -20.99 17.76
C LEU A 175 -41.90 -21.11 19.12
N GLN A 176 -41.17 -21.52 20.17
CA GLN A 176 -41.68 -21.56 21.55
C GLN A 176 -42.05 -20.16 22.04
N ARG A 177 -41.20 -19.16 21.82
CA ARG A 177 -41.49 -17.75 22.15
C ARG A 177 -42.71 -17.22 21.41
N TYR A 178 -42.93 -17.64 20.16
CA TYR A 178 -44.12 -17.27 19.41
C TYR A 178 -45.39 -17.91 19.97
N LYS A 179 -45.37 -19.22 20.24
CA LYS A 179 -46.50 -19.95 20.84
C LYS A 179 -46.90 -19.37 22.20
N TRP A 180 -45.92 -19.06 23.04
CA TRP A 180 -46.18 -18.43 24.35
C TRP A 180 -46.87 -17.07 24.20
N ARG A 181 -46.40 -16.22 23.27
CA ARG A 181 -47.04 -14.93 22.99
C ARG A 181 -48.47 -15.08 22.45
N ALA A 182 -48.70 -16.02 21.55
CA ALA A 182 -50.04 -16.29 21.02
C ALA A 182 -51.01 -16.74 22.12
N ALA A 183 -50.57 -17.61 23.04
CA ALA A 183 -51.36 -18.06 24.18
C ALA A 183 -51.72 -16.91 25.15
N GLN A 184 -50.77 -16.00 25.42
CA GLN A 184 -51.04 -14.81 26.24
C GLN A 184 -52.09 -13.90 25.61
N ILE A 185 -52.00 -13.66 24.30
CA ILE A 185 -52.98 -12.83 23.58
C ILE A 185 -54.37 -13.49 23.60
N ALA A 186 -54.44 -14.81 23.39
CA ALA A 186 -55.70 -15.55 23.45
C ALA A 186 -56.34 -15.40 24.84
N LYS A 187 -55.55 -15.57 25.90
CA LYS A 187 -56.01 -15.41 27.29
C LYS A 187 -56.51 -13.99 27.57
N MET A 188 -55.77 -12.94 27.14
CA MET A 188 -56.23 -11.56 27.31
C MET A 188 -57.54 -11.28 26.55
N LYS A 189 -57.72 -11.85 25.35
CA LYS A 189 -58.97 -11.72 24.60
C LYS A 189 -60.15 -12.42 25.27
N GLU A 190 -59.93 -13.60 25.87
CA GLU A 190 -60.95 -14.29 26.66
C GLU A 190 -61.34 -13.47 27.89
N GLU A 191 -60.36 -12.90 28.61
CA GLU A 191 -60.61 -12.02 29.76
C GLU A 191 -61.37 -10.74 29.35
N GLU A 192 -61.03 -10.13 28.20
CA GLU A 192 -61.77 -8.99 27.65
C GLU A 192 -63.21 -9.36 27.27
N LEU A 193 -63.44 -10.53 26.68
CA LEU A 193 -64.78 -11.01 26.32
C LEU A 193 -65.64 -11.19 27.58
N GLN A 194 -65.10 -11.86 28.60
CA GLN A 194 -65.78 -12.04 29.89
C GLN A 194 -66.12 -10.70 30.56
N ARG A 195 -65.24 -9.70 30.48
CA ARG A 195 -65.52 -8.35 30.97
C ARG A 195 -66.66 -7.65 30.22
N LYS A 196 -66.81 -7.91 28.92
CA LYS A 196 -67.91 -7.37 28.12
C LYS A 196 -69.23 -8.07 28.40
N GLU A 197 -69.22 -9.35 28.75
CA GLU A 197 -70.43 -10.10 29.11
C GLU A 197 -70.97 -9.76 30.51
N MET A 198 -70.11 -9.26 31.42
CA MET A 198 -70.52 -8.85 32.77
C MET A 198 -71.03 -7.40 32.89
N ASN A 199 -70.85 -6.56 31.87
CA ASN A 199 -71.30 -5.16 31.83
C ASN A 199 -72.51 -4.99 30.91
#